data_AF-A0A1F7FWZ3-F1
#
_entry.id   AF-A0A1F7FWZ3-F1
#
_cell.length_a   1.000
_cell.length_b   1.000
_cell.length_c   1.000
_cell.angle_alpha   90.00
_cell.angle_beta   90.00
_cell.angle_gamma   90.00
#
_symmetry.space_group_name_H-M   'P 1'
#
loop_
_entity.id
_entity.type
_entity.pdbx_description
1 polymer ?
#
loop_
_entity_poly.entity_id
_entity_poly.type
_entity_poly.pdbx_seq_one_letter_code
_entity_poly.pdbx_strand_id
1 'polypeptide(L)'
;MGVEELFFQISLECCADGKVSAEEFDLLRKISALLRLDKDKANEIANRAVSTFKGGQLSGARTASPDLLYQELLMQLCADGVLDAEEDSVLQSLKQLLGCDTKNFQKLATRDDQRKIRLKPLICSNCKGLLPLEKTEWIACPYCAKKNSIPGSYLDAILTRASLNRHKSKLHEIRDAVGRMPTFFETVISYFPDSLVFFLFALFIMFFQHYLNMLLFYPVSLYYKKQLLQSFYDFSNPMVLAFMKAAVLYVLLSIPFAFIYRTKRKISVLGPLQLSLAAGAPAIPGGPATCNNCGGALLVKHDSHIVACAYCETENLVGLPEKWLQTARSRLSGVQKSSTEAIQNYKKETGRLYETLLSLAILFAIYGFFLGSLYDNERSNHFLPKITGDQAHRKFIYTDKSVKPPLNFGEWNRITLVYAPTDREFADLYLFVNAGEKFEVSWKPDTEYYKGLQAQTHYLKDLPEPDRMNIVFYQTFSYTRFGKNVMEKLQSLEVFAEKKIELTAEISGYHNLRCYFPEHLPQIFLRVARVEP
;
A
#
# COMPACT_ATOMS: atom_id res chain seq x y z
N MET A 1 21.39 -44.78 6.09
CA MET A 1 22.76 -44.67 5.52
C MET A 1 23.53 -43.54 6.24
N GLY A 2 24.86 -43.59 6.36
CA GLY A 2 25.62 -42.48 6.95
C GLY A 2 25.55 -41.23 6.06
N VAL A 3 25.68 -40.02 6.63
CA VAL A 3 25.55 -38.75 5.87
C VAL A 3 26.57 -38.65 4.73
N GLU A 4 27.83 -39.01 4.99
CA GLU A 4 28.89 -39.02 3.97
C GLU A 4 28.62 -40.05 2.85
N GLU A 5 28.11 -41.22 3.22
CA GLU A 5 27.79 -42.29 2.25
C GLU A 5 26.57 -41.91 1.41
N LEU A 6 25.55 -41.30 2.02
CA LEU A 6 24.39 -40.77 1.30
C LEU A 6 24.83 -39.71 0.28
N PHE A 7 25.68 -38.77 0.69
CA PHE A 7 26.21 -37.74 -0.19
C PHE A 7 27.08 -38.32 -1.32
N PHE A 8 27.88 -39.35 -1.02
CA PHE A 8 28.67 -40.07 -2.01
C PHE A 8 27.81 -40.75 -3.06
N GLN A 9 26.77 -41.48 -2.65
CA GLN A 9 25.87 -42.17 -3.57
C GLN A 9 25.06 -41.18 -4.44
N ILE A 10 24.63 -40.04 -3.88
CA ILE A 10 24.00 -38.96 -4.67
C ILE A 10 25.00 -38.39 -5.70
N SER A 11 26.26 -38.20 -5.30
CA SER A 11 27.32 -37.72 -6.20
C SER A 11 27.60 -38.70 -7.34
N LEU A 12 27.52 -40.01 -7.08
CA LEU A 12 27.65 -41.05 -8.12
C LEU A 12 26.54 -41.01 -9.16
N GLU A 13 25.30 -40.70 -8.74
CA GLU A 13 24.18 -40.53 -9.68
C GLU A 13 24.30 -39.24 -10.50
N CYS A 14 24.77 -38.14 -9.91
CA CYS A 14 25.06 -36.89 -10.65
C CYS A 14 26.22 -37.04 -11.65
N CYS A 15 27.07 -38.06 -11.50
CA CYS A 15 28.15 -38.33 -12.45
C CYS A 15 27.76 -39.38 -13.51
N ALA A 16 26.53 -39.92 -13.49
CA ALA A 16 26.14 -41.09 -14.26
C ALA A 16 26.31 -40.94 -15.78
N ASP A 17 26.12 -39.72 -16.29
CA ASP A 17 26.20 -39.38 -17.71
C ASP A 17 27.62 -39.05 -18.19
N GLY A 18 28.59 -39.04 -17.26
CA GLY A 18 30.00 -38.73 -17.50
C GLY A 18 30.33 -37.25 -17.63
N LYS A 19 29.39 -36.34 -17.36
CA LYS A 19 29.64 -34.90 -17.33
C LYS A 19 28.84 -34.24 -16.21
N VAL A 20 29.54 -33.83 -15.15
CA VAL A 20 28.91 -33.01 -14.11
C VAL A 20 28.65 -31.61 -14.66
N SER A 21 27.39 -31.29 -14.93
CA SER A 21 26.94 -29.96 -15.34
C SER A 21 27.08 -28.94 -14.20
N ALA A 22 27.03 -27.65 -14.54
CA ALA A 22 27.08 -26.58 -13.53
C ALA A 22 25.88 -26.64 -12.56
N GLU A 23 24.71 -27.08 -13.04
CA GLU A 23 23.50 -27.23 -12.23
C GLU A 23 23.61 -28.38 -11.23
N GLU A 24 24.16 -29.51 -11.64
CA GLU A 24 24.42 -30.67 -10.76
C GLU A 24 25.46 -30.33 -9.67
N PHE A 25 26.48 -29.56 -10.04
CA PHE A 25 27.48 -29.10 -9.09
C PHE A 25 26.88 -28.13 -8.05
N ASP A 26 26.03 -27.18 -8.48
CA ASP A 26 25.31 -26.29 -7.57
C ASP A 26 24.36 -27.07 -6.65
N LEU A 27 23.67 -28.09 -7.18
CA LEU A 27 22.82 -28.99 -6.40
C LEU A 27 23.61 -29.75 -5.33
N LEU A 28 24.75 -30.36 -5.68
CA LEU A 28 25.63 -31.06 -4.72
C LEU A 28 26.14 -30.11 -3.63
N ARG A 29 26.43 -28.86 -3.98
CA ARG A 29 26.83 -27.84 -3.01
C ARG A 29 25.69 -27.49 -2.03
N LYS A 30 24.46 -27.37 -2.52
CA LYS A 30 23.27 -27.15 -1.66
C LYS A 30 22.99 -28.36 -0.77
N ILE A 31 23.04 -29.58 -1.32
CA ILE A 31 22.84 -30.82 -0.55
C ILE A 31 23.89 -30.97 0.55
N SER A 32 25.17 -30.73 0.26
CA SER A 32 26.24 -30.81 1.29
C SER A 32 26.06 -29.77 2.40
N ALA A 33 25.65 -28.55 2.07
CA ALA A 33 25.34 -27.51 3.05
C ALA A 33 24.17 -27.93 3.97
N LEU A 34 23.08 -28.47 3.41
CA LEU A 34 21.93 -28.94 4.17
C LEU A 34 22.27 -30.15 5.06
N LEU A 35 23.12 -31.06 4.57
CA LEU A 35 23.64 -32.20 5.33
C LEU A 35 24.72 -31.81 6.37
N ARG A 36 25.08 -30.52 6.44
CA ARG A 36 26.14 -30.00 7.34
C ARG A 36 27.49 -30.67 7.15
N LEU A 37 27.80 -31.05 5.91
CA LEU A 37 29.13 -31.54 5.56
C LEU A 37 30.08 -30.36 5.42
N ASP A 38 31.30 -30.52 5.96
CA ASP A 38 32.37 -29.56 5.72
C ASP A 38 32.66 -29.44 4.21
N LYS A 39 32.97 -28.23 3.75
CA LYS A 39 33.15 -27.94 2.32
C LYS A 39 34.31 -28.76 1.72
N ASP A 40 35.40 -28.92 2.45
CA ASP A 40 36.56 -29.67 1.97
C ASP A 40 36.23 -31.17 1.94
N LYS A 41 35.48 -31.65 2.94
CA LYS A 41 34.99 -33.03 2.98
C LYS A 41 34.00 -33.35 1.85
N ALA A 42 33.07 -32.44 1.57
CA ALA A 42 32.13 -32.60 0.47
C ALA A 42 32.86 -32.63 -0.89
N ASN A 43 33.86 -31.77 -1.09
CA ASN A 43 34.68 -31.77 -2.29
C ASN A 43 35.50 -33.06 -2.43
N GLU A 44 36.08 -33.56 -1.33
CA GLU A 44 36.78 -34.85 -1.31
C GLU A 44 35.86 -36.00 -1.77
N ILE A 45 34.65 -36.07 -1.21
CA ILE A 45 33.65 -37.11 -1.54
C ILE A 45 33.19 -36.99 -3.00
N ALA A 46 32.93 -35.77 -3.50
CA ALA A 46 32.52 -35.54 -4.87
C ALA A 46 33.64 -35.93 -5.87
N ASN A 47 34.89 -35.55 -5.58
CA ASN A 47 36.05 -35.93 -6.39
C ASN A 47 36.30 -37.45 -6.37
N ARG A 48 36.04 -38.11 -5.25
CA ARG A 48 36.06 -39.57 -5.16
C ARG A 48 35.02 -40.18 -6.11
N ALA A 49 33.80 -39.67 -6.13
CA ALA A 49 32.73 -40.14 -7.03
C ALA A 49 33.12 -39.98 -8.52
N VAL A 50 33.68 -38.81 -8.89
CA VAL A 50 34.19 -38.57 -10.25
C VAL A 50 35.34 -39.51 -10.61
N SER A 51 36.23 -39.82 -9.67
CA SER A 51 37.35 -40.75 -9.91
C SER A 51 36.84 -42.19 -10.10
N THR A 52 35.87 -42.62 -9.30
CA THR A 52 35.18 -43.91 -9.45
C THR A 52 34.47 -44.02 -10.81
N PHE A 53 33.86 -42.92 -11.28
CA PHE A 53 33.28 -42.83 -12.62
C PHE A 53 34.34 -43.05 -13.71
N LYS A 54 35.43 -42.26 -13.68
CA LYS A 54 36.52 -42.34 -14.67
C LYS A 54 37.22 -43.70 -14.68
N GLY A 55 37.25 -44.39 -13.54
CA GLY A 55 37.80 -45.74 -13.41
C GLY A 55 36.89 -46.86 -13.92
N GLY A 56 35.67 -46.56 -14.40
CA GLY A 56 34.72 -47.57 -14.89
C GLY A 56 34.12 -48.47 -13.80
N GLN A 57 34.22 -48.07 -12.52
CA GLN A 57 33.81 -48.89 -11.36
C GLN A 57 32.39 -48.56 -10.85
N LEU A 58 31.58 -47.84 -11.64
CA LEU A 58 30.28 -47.33 -11.21
C LEU A 58 29.29 -48.41 -10.79
N SER A 59 29.20 -49.50 -11.55
CA SER A 59 28.23 -50.56 -11.31
C SER A 59 28.47 -51.29 -9.98
N GLY A 60 29.73 -51.35 -9.52
CA GLY A 60 30.08 -51.95 -8.23
C GLY A 60 30.00 -50.97 -7.05
N ALA A 61 30.09 -49.66 -7.31
CA ALA A 61 30.08 -48.63 -6.27
C ALA A 61 28.67 -48.17 -5.88
N ARG A 62 27.67 -48.34 -6.75
CA ARG A 62 26.27 -48.01 -6.46
C ARG A 62 25.66 -49.05 -5.53
N THR A 63 25.36 -48.65 -4.30
CA THR A 63 24.77 -49.55 -3.30
C THR A 63 23.29 -49.27 -3.04
N ALA A 64 22.76 -48.16 -3.55
CA ALA A 64 21.39 -47.70 -3.33
C ALA A 64 20.70 -47.32 -4.64
N SER A 65 19.39 -47.57 -4.75
CA SER A 65 18.60 -47.10 -5.88
C SER A 65 18.32 -45.59 -5.77
N PRO A 66 18.04 -44.90 -6.89
CA PRO A 66 17.68 -43.47 -6.88
C PRO A 66 16.52 -43.15 -5.92
N ASP A 67 15.49 -44.01 -5.88
CA ASP A 67 14.35 -43.87 -4.97
C ASP A 67 14.76 -43.95 -3.49
N LEU A 68 15.70 -44.83 -3.15
CA LEU A 68 16.21 -44.97 -1.78
C LEU A 68 17.06 -43.76 -1.39
N LEU A 69 17.85 -43.22 -2.32
CA LEU A 69 18.66 -42.01 -2.09
C LEU A 69 17.78 -40.79 -1.84
N TYR A 70 16.74 -40.61 -2.66
CA TYR A 70 15.77 -39.56 -2.46
C TYR A 70 15.06 -39.69 -1.10
N GLN A 71 14.66 -40.91 -0.73
CA GLN A 71 13.98 -41.16 0.54
C GLN A 71 14.89 -40.91 1.76
N GLU A 72 16.13 -41.36 1.72
CA GLU A 72 17.09 -41.14 2.81
C GLU A 72 17.42 -39.65 2.94
N LEU A 73 17.58 -38.91 1.84
CA LEU A 73 17.78 -37.47 1.91
C LEU A 73 16.55 -36.75 2.46
N LEU A 74 15.35 -37.10 1.98
CA LEU A 74 14.10 -36.56 2.53
C LEU A 74 13.99 -36.78 4.04
N MET A 75 14.37 -37.96 4.53
CA MET A 75 14.36 -38.27 5.97
C MET A 75 15.39 -37.45 6.76
N GLN A 76 16.55 -37.16 6.18
CA GLN A 76 17.58 -36.33 6.81
C GLN A 76 17.18 -34.85 6.86
N LEU A 77 16.62 -34.33 5.76
CA LEU A 77 16.16 -32.94 5.69
C LEU A 77 14.92 -32.73 6.56
N CYS A 78 13.97 -33.67 6.53
CA CYS A 78 12.77 -33.62 7.36
C CYS A 78 12.99 -34.14 8.80
N ALA A 79 14.22 -34.14 9.31
CA ALA A 79 14.51 -34.61 10.67
C ALA A 79 13.81 -33.76 11.75
N ASP A 80 13.49 -32.50 11.44
CA ASP A 80 12.72 -31.60 12.30
C ASP A 80 11.20 -31.65 12.04
N GLY A 81 10.76 -32.48 11.09
CA GLY A 81 9.37 -32.66 10.70
C GLY A 81 8.80 -31.57 9.79
N VAL A 82 9.60 -30.62 9.30
CA VAL A 82 9.13 -29.56 8.40
C VAL A 82 10.15 -29.28 7.31
N LEU A 83 9.78 -29.58 6.07
CA LEU A 83 10.56 -29.15 4.91
C LEU A 83 10.39 -27.64 4.68
N ASP A 84 11.47 -26.87 4.66
CA ASP A 84 11.43 -25.47 4.24
C ASP A 84 11.47 -25.30 2.71
N ALA A 85 11.36 -24.05 2.24
CA ALA A 85 11.28 -23.78 0.79
C ALA A 85 12.61 -24.06 0.06
N GLU A 86 13.75 -23.92 0.75
CA GLU A 86 15.06 -24.20 0.17
C GLU A 86 15.26 -25.71 0.07
N GLU A 87 14.96 -26.45 1.14
CA GLU A 87 14.97 -27.91 1.17
C GLU A 87 14.01 -28.51 0.14
N ASP A 88 12.80 -27.96 -0.02
CA ASP A 88 11.84 -28.40 -1.04
C ASP A 88 12.39 -28.18 -2.44
N SER A 89 13.02 -27.03 -2.70
CA SER A 89 13.63 -26.73 -4.00
C SER A 89 14.76 -27.72 -4.32
N VAL A 90 15.61 -28.05 -3.34
CA VAL A 90 16.71 -29.00 -3.50
C VAL A 90 16.18 -30.41 -3.74
N LEU A 91 15.15 -30.85 -3.01
CA LEU A 91 14.51 -32.14 -3.25
C LEU A 91 13.85 -32.19 -4.63
N GLN A 92 13.19 -31.12 -5.09
CA GLN A 92 12.60 -31.09 -6.43
C GLN A 92 13.65 -31.18 -7.53
N SER A 93 14.77 -30.48 -7.40
CA SER A 93 15.90 -30.58 -8.33
C SER A 93 16.53 -31.98 -8.32
N LEU A 94 16.79 -32.54 -7.14
CA LEU A 94 17.34 -33.89 -7.02
C LEU A 94 16.40 -34.95 -7.61
N LYS A 95 15.10 -34.79 -7.40
CA LYS A 95 14.08 -35.67 -7.96
C LYS A 95 14.06 -35.64 -9.49
N GLN A 96 14.18 -34.46 -10.10
CA GLN A 96 14.27 -34.34 -11.56
C GLN A 96 15.52 -35.04 -12.08
N LEU A 97 16.65 -34.88 -11.39
CA LEU A 97 17.92 -35.52 -11.72
C LEU A 97 17.86 -37.05 -11.61
N LEU A 98 17.28 -37.56 -10.53
CA LEU A 98 17.20 -39.00 -10.24
C LEU A 98 16.10 -39.74 -11.01
N GLY A 99 15.17 -39.01 -11.64
CA GLY A 99 14.05 -39.59 -12.39
C GLY A 99 13.04 -40.36 -11.51
N CYS A 100 12.95 -40.05 -10.22
CA CYS A 100 12.09 -40.76 -9.26
C CYS A 100 10.58 -40.59 -9.55
N ASP A 101 9.80 -41.69 -9.51
CA ASP A 101 8.34 -41.64 -9.65
C ASP A 101 7.66 -41.19 -8.33
N THR A 102 7.14 -39.97 -8.35
CA THR A 102 6.42 -39.30 -7.25
C THR A 102 5.31 -40.08 -6.59
N LYS A 103 4.64 -40.98 -7.31
CA LYS A 103 3.39 -41.60 -6.83
C LYS A 103 3.63 -42.46 -5.59
N ASN A 104 4.85 -42.95 -5.39
CA ASN A 104 5.21 -43.78 -4.25
C ASN A 104 5.57 -42.98 -2.99
N PHE A 105 6.01 -41.72 -3.11
CA PHE A 105 6.52 -40.92 -1.99
C PHE A 105 5.46 -40.14 -1.21
N GLN A 106 4.31 -39.81 -1.82
CA GLN A 106 3.17 -39.21 -1.10
C GLN A 106 2.67 -40.08 0.07
N LYS A 107 2.90 -41.41 0.01
CA LYS A 107 2.56 -42.35 1.09
C LYS A 107 3.48 -42.26 2.32
N LEU A 108 4.67 -41.67 2.20
CA LEU A 108 5.63 -41.53 3.31
C LEU A 108 5.43 -40.22 4.10
N ALA A 109 5.12 -39.11 3.43
CA ALA A 109 4.71 -37.87 4.11
C ALA A 109 3.40 -38.04 4.90
N THR A 110 2.50 -38.92 4.43
CA THR A 110 1.29 -39.31 5.17
C THR A 110 1.55 -40.31 6.30
N ARG A 111 2.73 -40.92 6.37
CA ARG A 111 3.13 -41.81 7.48
C ARG A 111 3.55 -41.06 8.74
N ASP A 112 3.88 -39.77 8.65
CA ASP A 112 4.14 -38.96 9.84
C ASP A 112 2.85 -38.73 10.67
N ASP A 113 1.69 -38.76 10.01
CA ASP A 113 0.39 -38.83 10.69
C ASP A 113 0.13 -40.21 11.33
N GLN A 114 0.85 -41.28 10.94
CA GLN A 114 0.76 -42.61 11.56
C GLN A 114 1.65 -42.75 12.82
N ARG A 115 2.63 -41.86 13.04
CA ARG A 115 3.45 -41.87 14.27
C ARG A 115 2.87 -41.06 15.42
N LYS A 116 1.80 -40.28 15.20
CA LYS A 116 1.00 -39.73 16.30
C LYS A 116 0.24 -40.87 16.96
N ILE A 117 0.82 -41.45 18.00
CA ILE A 117 0.16 -42.42 18.88
C ILE A 117 -1.14 -41.77 19.36
N ARG A 118 -2.31 -42.09 18.79
CA ARG A 118 -3.59 -41.54 19.26
C ARG A 118 -4.05 -42.36 20.45
N LEU A 119 -4.00 -41.77 21.64
CA LEU A 119 -4.50 -42.40 22.85
C LEU A 119 -6.03 -42.29 22.87
N LYS A 120 -6.72 -43.35 23.31
CA LYS A 120 -8.17 -43.28 23.53
C LYS A 120 -8.46 -42.44 24.78
N PRO A 121 -9.46 -41.54 24.77
CA PRO A 121 -9.84 -40.79 25.96
C PRO A 121 -10.13 -41.72 27.14
N LEU A 122 -9.52 -41.46 28.30
CA LEU A 122 -9.80 -42.23 29.51
C LEU A 122 -11.16 -41.82 30.08
N ILE A 123 -11.89 -42.82 30.55
CA ILE A 123 -13.23 -42.70 31.10
C ILE A 123 -13.17 -43.10 32.58
N CYS A 124 -13.83 -42.34 33.46
CA CYS A 124 -13.90 -42.64 34.88
C CYS A 124 -14.55 -44.00 35.12
N SER A 125 -13.93 -44.82 35.98
CA SER A 125 -14.47 -46.13 36.37
C SER A 125 -15.84 -46.07 37.05
N ASN A 126 -16.17 -44.94 37.69
CA ASN A 126 -17.41 -44.74 38.45
C ASN A 126 -18.50 -44.04 37.64
N CYS A 127 -18.32 -42.74 37.36
CA CYS A 127 -19.37 -41.91 36.75
C CYS A 127 -19.32 -41.87 35.21
N LYS A 128 -18.39 -42.59 34.57
CA LYS A 128 -18.16 -42.56 33.11
C LYS A 128 -17.81 -41.19 32.52
N GLY A 129 -17.46 -40.20 33.36
CA GLY A 129 -16.97 -38.90 32.88
C GLY A 129 -15.57 -39.00 32.28
N LEU A 130 -15.27 -38.15 31.29
CA LEU A 130 -13.94 -38.06 30.67
C LEU A 130 -12.90 -37.51 31.65
N LEU A 131 -11.72 -38.14 31.69
CA LEU A 131 -10.62 -37.74 32.57
C LEU A 131 -9.60 -36.90 31.80
N PRO A 132 -9.15 -35.73 32.32
CA PRO A 132 -7.97 -35.08 31.76
C PRO A 132 -6.74 -35.98 31.95
N LEU A 133 -5.69 -35.82 31.17
CA LEU A 133 -4.46 -36.61 31.32
C LEU A 133 -3.38 -35.73 31.94
N GLU A 134 -2.85 -36.15 33.10
CA GLU A 134 -1.76 -35.47 33.82
C GLU A 134 -0.51 -36.35 33.90
N LYS A 135 0.63 -35.74 34.24
CA LYS A 135 1.90 -36.45 34.48
C LYS A 135 1.92 -37.06 35.89
N THR A 136 0.89 -37.83 36.23
CA THR A 136 0.71 -38.47 37.54
C THR A 136 0.16 -39.88 37.35
N GLU A 137 0.53 -40.80 38.24
CA GLU A 137 0.08 -42.21 38.16
C GLU A 137 -1.44 -42.37 38.40
N TRP A 138 -2.05 -41.38 39.02
CA TRP A 138 -3.48 -41.33 39.32
C TRP A 138 -4.04 -39.94 39.04
N ILE A 139 -5.30 -39.90 38.64
CA ILE A 139 -6.05 -38.67 38.47
C ILE A 139 -7.40 -38.73 39.19
N ALA A 140 -7.74 -37.66 39.90
CA ALA A 140 -9.06 -37.49 40.50
C ALA A 140 -10.07 -37.15 39.40
N CYS A 141 -11.19 -37.85 39.36
CA CYS A 141 -12.26 -37.55 38.42
C CYS A 141 -12.84 -36.15 38.70
N PRO A 142 -12.89 -35.23 37.72
CA PRO A 142 -13.41 -33.88 37.95
C PRO A 142 -14.90 -33.84 38.32
N TYR A 143 -15.62 -34.95 38.11
CA TYR A 143 -17.06 -35.05 38.37
C TYR A 143 -17.42 -35.72 39.70
N CYS A 144 -16.72 -36.80 40.08
CA CYS A 144 -17.05 -37.59 41.27
C CYS A 144 -15.90 -37.72 42.28
N ALA A 145 -14.79 -37.01 42.06
CA ALA A 145 -13.56 -37.02 42.87
C ALA A 145 -12.86 -38.39 43.03
N LYS A 146 -13.42 -39.49 42.52
CA LYS A 146 -12.79 -40.82 42.59
C LYS A 146 -11.43 -40.80 41.88
N LYS A 147 -10.40 -41.33 42.54
CA LYS A 147 -9.08 -41.55 41.94
C LYS A 147 -9.14 -42.69 40.92
N ASN A 148 -8.61 -42.45 39.72
CA ASN A 148 -8.48 -43.44 38.65
C ASN A 148 -7.00 -43.59 38.31
N SER A 149 -6.52 -44.81 38.17
CA SER A 149 -5.14 -45.08 37.75
C SER A 149 -4.98 -44.82 36.25
N ILE A 150 -3.89 -44.17 35.87
CA ILE A 150 -3.51 -43.95 34.48
C ILE A 150 -2.67 -45.16 34.01
N PRO A 151 -2.99 -45.81 32.88
CA PRO A 151 -2.18 -46.91 32.37
C PRO A 151 -0.74 -46.47 32.06
N GLY A 152 0.25 -47.32 32.37
CA GLY A 152 1.67 -47.02 32.13
C GLY A 152 1.99 -46.60 30.69
N SER A 153 1.34 -47.22 29.70
CA SER A 153 1.48 -46.87 28.29
C SER A 153 1.08 -45.43 27.95
N TYR A 154 0.17 -44.82 28.73
CA TYR A 154 -0.21 -43.42 28.58
C TYR A 154 0.87 -42.50 29.17
N LEU A 155 1.45 -42.88 30.31
CA LEU A 155 2.56 -42.14 30.93
C LEU A 155 3.79 -42.11 30.02
N ASP A 156 4.15 -43.25 29.44
CA ASP A 156 5.26 -43.36 28.48
C ASP A 156 5.02 -42.50 27.24
N ALA A 157 3.78 -42.50 26.72
CA ALA A 157 3.40 -41.64 25.59
C ALA A 157 3.49 -40.15 25.95
N ILE A 158 3.05 -39.73 27.14
CA ILE A 158 3.17 -38.34 27.60
C ILE A 158 4.65 -37.92 27.71
N LEU A 159 5.51 -38.78 28.26
CA LEU A 159 6.94 -38.51 28.40
C LEU A 159 7.61 -38.36 27.03
N THR A 160 7.35 -39.30 26.11
CA THR A 160 7.87 -39.28 24.74
C THR A 160 7.43 -38.03 23.97
N ARG A 161 6.21 -37.54 24.22
CA ARG A 161 5.70 -36.30 23.61
C ARG A 161 6.31 -35.04 24.18
N ALA A 162 6.62 -35.03 25.47
CA ALA A 162 7.24 -33.88 26.11
C ALA A 162 8.63 -33.56 25.54
N SER A 163 9.38 -34.58 25.07
CA SER A 163 10.63 -34.38 24.34
C SER A 163 10.42 -33.88 22.91
N LEU A 164 9.40 -34.38 22.20
CA LEU A 164 9.10 -33.97 20.81
C LEU A 164 8.55 -32.53 20.71
N ASN A 165 7.76 -32.09 21.69
CA ASN A 165 7.15 -30.76 21.67
C ASN A 165 8.15 -29.60 21.80
N ARG A 166 9.44 -29.84 22.12
CA ARG A 166 10.48 -28.79 22.12
C ARG A 166 10.72 -28.18 20.74
N HIS A 167 10.30 -28.85 19.65
CA HIS A 167 10.51 -28.37 18.28
C HIS A 167 9.36 -27.54 17.69
N LYS A 168 8.20 -27.39 18.36
CA LYS A 168 7.03 -26.67 17.83
C LYS A 168 7.10 -25.12 17.99
N SER A 169 8.27 -24.52 17.76
CA SER A 169 8.50 -23.07 17.97
C SER A 169 7.64 -22.15 17.09
N LYS A 170 7.29 -22.58 15.87
CA LYS A 170 6.56 -21.75 14.88
C LYS A 170 5.08 -21.50 15.21
N LEU A 171 4.44 -22.35 16.02
CA LEU A 171 3.03 -22.15 16.44
C LEU A 171 2.91 -21.08 17.53
N HIS A 172 3.97 -20.82 18.30
CA HIS A 172 3.96 -19.80 19.35
C HIS A 172 3.73 -18.39 18.79
N GLU A 173 4.21 -18.08 17.59
CA GLU A 173 4.02 -16.76 16.98
C GLU A 173 2.54 -16.49 16.64
N ILE A 174 1.82 -17.52 16.20
CA ILE A 174 0.39 -17.43 15.89
C ILE A 174 -0.46 -17.49 17.17
N ARG A 175 0.02 -18.18 18.20
CA ARG A 175 -0.66 -18.41 19.49
C ARG A 175 -1.15 -17.12 20.13
N ASP A 176 -0.29 -16.10 20.17
CA ASP A 176 -0.62 -14.80 20.77
C ASP A 176 -1.65 -14.01 19.95
N ALA A 177 -1.61 -14.16 18.62
CA ALA A 177 -2.57 -13.52 17.73
C ALA A 177 -3.97 -14.17 17.81
N VAL A 178 -4.01 -15.50 17.95
CA VAL A 178 -5.25 -16.29 18.02
C VAL A 178 -5.90 -16.21 19.40
N GLY A 179 -5.11 -16.13 20.46
CA GLY A 179 -5.60 -16.06 21.84
C GLY A 179 -6.24 -14.73 22.23
N ARG A 180 -5.92 -13.63 21.52
CA ARG A 180 -6.50 -12.31 21.81
C ARG A 180 -7.90 -12.18 21.23
N MET A 181 -8.83 -11.78 22.07
CA MET A 181 -10.17 -11.40 21.63
C MET A 181 -10.09 -10.13 20.77
N PRO A 182 -10.87 -10.03 19.67
CA PRO A 182 -10.97 -8.78 18.94
C PRO A 182 -11.44 -7.66 19.87
N THR A 183 -10.80 -6.50 19.79
CA THR A 183 -11.28 -5.33 20.53
C THR A 183 -12.65 -4.88 20.01
N PHE A 184 -13.36 -4.07 20.79
CA PHE A 184 -14.62 -3.47 20.34
C PHE A 184 -14.46 -2.74 19.00
N PHE A 185 -13.38 -1.99 18.83
CA PHE A 185 -13.07 -1.26 17.61
C PHE A 185 -12.81 -2.18 16.41
N GLU A 186 -11.99 -3.22 16.58
CA GLU A 186 -11.77 -4.26 15.56
C GLU A 186 -13.11 -4.89 15.12
N THR A 187 -13.96 -5.22 16.11
CA THR A 187 -15.28 -5.79 15.89
C THR A 187 -16.17 -4.85 15.07
N VAL A 188 -16.26 -3.57 15.44
CA VAL A 188 -17.04 -2.55 14.70
C VAL A 188 -16.55 -2.41 13.25
N ILE A 189 -15.23 -2.35 13.02
CA ILE A 189 -14.66 -2.27 11.67
C ILE A 189 -15.08 -3.46 10.81
N SER A 190 -15.12 -4.66 11.39
CA SER A 190 -15.46 -5.88 10.64
C SER A 190 -16.89 -5.88 10.09
N TYR A 191 -17.80 -5.07 10.65
CA TYR A 191 -19.18 -4.98 10.18
C TYR A 191 -19.34 -4.12 8.92
N PHE A 192 -18.40 -3.22 8.65
CA PHE A 192 -18.52 -2.34 7.49
C PHE A 192 -18.18 -3.12 6.20
N PRO A 193 -19.06 -3.12 5.18
CA PRO A 193 -18.76 -3.73 3.89
C PRO A 193 -17.62 -2.97 3.21
N ASP A 194 -16.84 -3.66 2.35
CA ASP A 194 -15.70 -3.03 1.67
C ASP A 194 -16.14 -1.84 0.83
N SER A 195 -17.31 -1.91 0.20
CA SER A 195 -17.91 -0.82 -0.57
C SER A 195 -18.12 0.46 0.25
N LEU A 196 -18.54 0.34 1.52
CA LEU A 196 -18.73 1.51 2.39
C LEU A 196 -17.38 2.11 2.79
N VAL A 197 -16.36 1.28 3.05
CA VAL A 197 -15.00 1.76 3.34
C VAL A 197 -14.45 2.55 2.16
N PHE A 198 -14.59 2.02 0.93
CA PHE A 198 -14.20 2.73 -0.29
C PHE A 198 -15.00 4.01 -0.52
N PHE A 199 -16.31 4.00 -0.22
CA PHE A 199 -17.14 5.20 -0.32
C PHE A 199 -16.70 6.30 0.65
N LEU A 200 -16.47 5.96 1.93
CA LEU A 200 -15.96 6.90 2.93
C LEU A 200 -14.59 7.46 2.54
N PHE A 201 -13.76 6.62 1.91
CA PHE A 201 -12.45 7.03 1.39
C PHE A 201 -12.57 8.03 0.23
N ALA A 202 -13.45 7.77 -0.74
CA ALA A 202 -13.72 8.70 -1.83
C ALA A 202 -14.27 10.04 -1.32
N LEU A 203 -15.19 9.98 -0.35
CA LEU A 203 -15.74 11.16 0.32
C LEU A 203 -14.62 11.94 1.03
N PHE A 204 -13.75 11.24 1.77
CA PHE A 204 -12.60 11.85 2.42
C PHE A 204 -11.71 12.58 1.41
N ILE A 205 -11.37 11.95 0.27
CA ILE A 205 -10.57 12.59 -0.79
C ILE A 205 -11.23 13.89 -1.26
N MET A 206 -12.53 13.87 -1.56
CA MET A 206 -13.24 15.06 -2.05
C MET A 206 -13.21 16.23 -1.05
N PHE A 207 -13.43 15.96 0.24
CA PHE A 207 -13.45 17.00 1.27
C PHE A 207 -12.03 17.45 1.68
N PHE A 208 -11.08 16.52 1.83
CA PHE A 208 -9.71 16.84 2.26
C PHE A 208 -8.86 17.50 1.19
N GLN A 209 -9.24 17.36 -0.10
CA GLN A 209 -8.52 18.00 -1.20
C GLN A 209 -8.38 19.53 -1.00
N HIS A 210 -9.41 20.18 -0.46
CA HIS A 210 -9.40 21.62 -0.18
C HIS A 210 -8.45 21.97 0.98
N TYR A 211 -8.52 21.21 2.07
CA TYR A 211 -7.65 21.41 3.24
C TYR A 211 -6.18 21.15 2.93
N LEU A 212 -5.88 20.20 2.04
CA LEU A 212 -4.52 19.94 1.58
C LEU A 212 -3.94 21.11 0.79
N ASN A 213 -4.74 21.74 -0.09
CA ASN A 213 -4.29 22.96 -0.77
C ASN A 213 -3.95 24.05 0.23
N MET A 214 -4.78 24.20 1.27
CA MET A 214 -4.56 25.13 2.36
C MET A 214 -3.28 24.83 3.14
N LEU A 215 -3.08 23.59 3.55
CA LEU A 215 -1.95 23.21 4.41
C LEU A 215 -0.62 23.18 3.67
N LEU A 216 -0.62 22.78 2.39
CA LEU A 216 0.59 22.65 1.59
C LEU A 216 0.93 23.93 0.82
N PHE A 217 -0.01 24.51 0.08
CA PHE A 217 0.30 25.57 -0.88
C PHE A 217 0.25 26.96 -0.29
N TYR A 218 -0.57 27.22 0.74
CA TYR A 218 -0.58 28.53 1.40
C TYR A 218 0.77 28.92 2.01
N PRO A 219 1.43 28.10 2.87
CA PRO A 219 2.73 28.49 3.44
C PRO A 219 3.82 28.61 2.39
N VAL A 220 3.80 27.76 1.35
CA VAL A 220 4.75 27.86 0.23
C VAL A 220 4.50 29.14 -0.56
N SER A 221 3.23 29.51 -0.82
CA SER A 221 2.90 30.77 -1.48
C SER A 221 3.33 31.99 -0.68
N LEU A 222 3.20 31.96 0.65
CA LEU A 222 3.71 33.01 1.53
C LEU A 222 5.23 33.09 1.51
N TYR A 223 5.93 31.95 1.47
CA TYR A 223 7.38 31.90 1.34
C TYR A 223 7.83 32.52 0.00
N TYR A 224 7.22 32.13 -1.11
CA TYR A 224 7.50 32.71 -2.43
C TYR A 224 7.22 34.22 -2.47
N LYS A 225 6.08 34.67 -1.90
CA LYS A 225 5.72 36.09 -1.83
C LYS A 225 6.71 36.89 -0.98
N LYS A 226 7.08 36.41 0.21
CA LYS A 226 7.91 37.17 1.17
C LYS A 226 9.41 37.08 0.91
N GLN A 227 9.92 35.92 0.50
CA GLN A 227 11.36 35.66 0.41
C GLN A 227 11.88 35.76 -1.02
N LEU A 228 11.10 35.26 -1.99
CA LEU A 228 11.53 35.25 -3.40
C LEU A 228 10.95 36.42 -4.21
N LEU A 229 9.98 37.17 -3.64
CA LEU A 229 9.20 38.17 -4.34
C LEU A 229 8.70 37.63 -5.68
N GLN A 230 8.10 36.44 -5.66
CA GLN A 230 7.62 35.73 -6.85
C GLN A 230 6.23 35.15 -6.61
N SER A 231 5.41 35.10 -7.66
CA SER A 231 4.13 34.40 -7.67
C SER A 231 4.35 32.88 -7.66
N PHE A 232 3.97 32.20 -6.58
CA PHE A 232 4.09 30.73 -6.52
C PHE A 232 3.31 30.04 -7.65
N TYR A 233 2.12 30.55 -7.99
CA TYR A 233 1.28 29.95 -9.02
C TYR A 233 1.93 30.02 -10.41
N ASP A 234 2.56 31.16 -10.74
CA ASP A 234 3.15 31.34 -12.06
C ASP A 234 4.49 30.57 -12.20
N PHE A 235 5.30 30.52 -11.14
CA PHE A 235 6.63 29.90 -11.22
C PHE A 235 6.63 28.39 -10.94
N SER A 236 5.55 27.85 -10.38
CA SER A 236 5.46 26.41 -10.10
C SER A 236 5.11 25.59 -11.35
N ASN A 237 5.66 24.37 -11.42
CA ASN A 237 5.28 23.41 -12.44
C ASN A 237 3.97 22.71 -12.01
N PRO A 238 2.88 22.77 -12.81
CA PRO A 238 1.58 22.20 -12.45
C PRO A 238 1.64 20.70 -12.18
N MET A 239 2.48 19.96 -12.92
CA MET A 239 2.68 18.53 -12.71
C MET A 239 3.31 18.25 -11.35
N VAL A 240 4.33 19.02 -10.97
CA VAL A 240 5.00 18.86 -9.66
C VAL A 240 4.02 19.14 -8.52
N LEU A 241 3.18 20.17 -8.63
CA LEU A 241 2.15 20.46 -7.63
C LEU A 241 1.13 19.33 -7.52
N ALA A 242 0.68 18.80 -8.65
CA ALA A 242 -0.26 17.68 -8.69
C ALA A 242 0.32 16.41 -8.06
N PHE A 243 1.56 16.03 -8.40
CA PHE A 243 2.22 14.87 -7.81
C PHE A 243 2.54 15.04 -6.34
N MET A 244 2.97 16.24 -5.90
CA MET A 244 3.19 16.53 -4.49
C MET A 244 1.89 16.35 -3.69
N LYS A 245 0.78 16.88 -4.20
CA LYS A 245 -0.54 16.72 -3.59
C LYS A 245 -1.01 15.27 -3.57
N ALA A 246 -0.86 14.55 -4.68
CA ALA A 246 -1.20 13.14 -4.78
C ALA A 246 -0.36 12.29 -3.83
N ALA A 247 0.94 12.56 -3.70
CA ALA A 247 1.84 11.84 -2.79
C ALA A 247 1.47 12.07 -1.32
N VAL A 248 1.21 13.32 -0.91
CA VAL A 248 0.77 13.62 0.46
C VAL A 248 -0.57 12.93 0.76
N LEU A 249 -1.52 13.00 -0.17
CA LEU A 249 -2.81 12.34 -0.02
C LEU A 249 -2.66 10.81 0.07
N TYR A 250 -1.79 10.20 -0.75
CA TYR A 250 -1.45 8.78 -0.69
C TYR A 250 -0.90 8.39 0.69
N VAL A 251 0.06 9.15 1.24
CA VAL A 251 0.64 8.85 2.56
C VAL A 251 -0.42 8.95 3.66
N LEU A 252 -1.20 10.04 3.67
CA LEU A 252 -2.25 10.23 4.67
C LEU A 252 -3.33 9.16 4.63
N LEU A 253 -3.59 8.59 3.46
CA LEU A 253 -4.65 7.61 3.25
C LEU A 253 -4.21 6.16 3.33
N SER A 254 -2.97 5.86 2.93
CA SER A 254 -2.41 4.50 2.97
C SER A 254 -2.30 3.98 4.40
N ILE A 255 -1.97 4.83 5.38
CA ILE A 255 -1.86 4.45 6.79
C ILE A 255 -3.21 3.96 7.37
N PRO A 256 -4.29 4.77 7.39
CA PRO A 256 -5.58 4.32 7.90
C PRO A 256 -6.16 3.18 7.07
N PHE A 257 -5.97 3.20 5.74
CA PHE A 257 -6.42 2.13 4.87
C PHE A 257 -5.71 0.80 5.20
N ALA A 258 -4.39 0.79 5.31
CA ALA A 258 -3.61 -0.39 5.69
C ALA A 258 -4.04 -0.93 7.06
N PHE A 259 -4.28 -0.03 8.02
CA PHE A 259 -4.74 -0.38 9.35
C PHE A 259 -6.14 -1.02 9.34
N ILE A 260 -7.12 -0.39 8.68
CA ILE A 260 -8.48 -0.92 8.54
C ILE A 260 -8.46 -2.26 7.80
N TYR A 261 -7.72 -2.35 6.70
CA TYR A 261 -7.63 -3.55 5.87
C TYR A 261 -6.98 -4.70 6.62
N ARG A 262 -5.84 -4.45 7.29
CA ARG A 262 -5.15 -5.44 8.14
C ARG A 262 -6.07 -5.93 9.25
N THR A 263 -6.80 -5.02 9.89
CA THR A 263 -7.74 -5.33 10.97
C THR A 263 -8.88 -6.21 10.48
N LYS A 264 -9.55 -5.80 9.40
CA LYS A 264 -10.68 -6.52 8.83
C LYS A 264 -10.28 -7.92 8.36
N ARG A 265 -9.14 -8.04 7.67
CA ARG A 265 -8.60 -9.33 7.23
C ARG A 265 -8.16 -10.21 8.38
N LYS A 266 -7.48 -9.63 9.38
CA LYS A 266 -7.13 -10.34 10.62
C LYS A 266 -8.36 -10.99 11.23
N ILE A 267 -9.47 -10.27 11.39
CA ILE A 267 -10.71 -10.82 11.96
C ILE A 267 -11.34 -11.88 11.04
N SER A 268 -11.38 -11.60 9.73
CA SER A 268 -11.95 -12.53 8.75
C SER A 268 -11.21 -13.87 8.70
N VAL A 269 -9.91 -13.87 8.95
CA VAL A 269 -9.09 -15.10 8.95
C VAL A 269 -8.97 -15.73 10.34
N LEU A 270 -8.88 -14.92 11.38
CA LEU A 270 -8.81 -15.42 12.76
C LEU A 270 -10.11 -16.09 13.17
N GLY A 271 -11.28 -15.63 12.72
CA GLY A 271 -12.57 -16.26 13.07
C GLY A 271 -12.60 -17.78 12.75
N PRO A 272 -12.37 -18.18 11.48
CA PRO A 272 -12.25 -19.59 11.11
C PRO A 272 -11.15 -20.35 11.84
N LEU A 273 -10.00 -19.72 12.06
CA LEU A 273 -8.89 -20.35 12.77
C LEU A 273 -9.23 -20.59 14.25
N GLN A 274 -9.78 -19.58 14.92
CA GLN A 274 -10.26 -19.68 16.29
C GLN A 274 -11.35 -20.73 16.42
N LEU A 275 -12.27 -20.84 15.44
CA LEU A 275 -13.33 -21.84 15.45
C LEU A 275 -12.78 -23.26 15.23
N SER A 276 -11.85 -23.44 14.30
CA SER A 276 -11.22 -24.75 14.03
C SER A 276 -10.32 -25.21 15.17
N LEU A 277 -9.83 -24.30 16.00
CA LEU A 277 -9.06 -24.60 17.22
C LEU A 277 -9.94 -24.61 18.48
N ALA A 278 -11.15 -24.05 18.46
CA ALA A 278 -11.99 -23.94 19.66
C ALA A 278 -12.25 -25.30 20.30
N ALA A 279 -11.95 -25.42 21.59
CA ALA A 279 -12.27 -26.61 22.36
C ALA A 279 -13.76 -26.95 22.28
N GLY A 280 -14.07 -28.23 22.32
CA GLY A 280 -15.43 -28.72 22.46
C GLY A 280 -16.02 -28.35 23.82
N ALA A 281 -17.35 -28.22 23.86
CA ALA A 281 -18.08 -28.02 25.11
C ALA A 281 -17.81 -29.19 26.08
N PRO A 282 -17.89 -28.96 27.40
CA PRO A 282 -17.75 -30.04 28.36
C PRO A 282 -18.89 -31.05 28.16
N ALA A 283 -18.57 -32.35 28.23
CA ALA A 283 -19.55 -33.42 28.04
C ALA A 283 -20.65 -33.42 29.12
N ILE A 284 -20.34 -32.89 30.31
CA ILE A 284 -21.26 -32.72 31.43
C ILE A 284 -21.12 -31.26 31.92
N PRO A 285 -22.22 -30.55 32.22
CA PRO A 285 -22.17 -29.19 32.76
C PRO A 285 -21.23 -29.09 33.97
N GLY A 286 -20.34 -28.08 33.97
CA GLY A 286 -19.31 -27.90 35.00
C GLY A 286 -18.04 -28.74 34.83
N GLY A 287 -17.98 -29.62 33.82
CA GLY A 287 -16.79 -30.40 33.49
C GLY A 287 -15.69 -29.64 32.74
N PRO A 288 -14.52 -30.28 32.53
CA PRO A 288 -13.48 -29.74 31.67
C PRO A 288 -13.93 -29.67 30.21
N ALA A 289 -13.42 -28.65 29.49
CA ALA A 289 -13.56 -28.56 28.05
C ALA A 289 -13.00 -29.83 27.35
N THR A 290 -13.55 -30.17 26.19
CA THR A 290 -13.15 -31.36 25.44
C THR A 290 -12.31 -31.01 24.22
N CYS A 291 -11.46 -31.93 23.78
CA CYS A 291 -10.69 -31.77 22.55
C CYS A 291 -11.63 -31.76 21.35
N ASN A 292 -11.48 -30.77 20.47
CA ASN A 292 -12.28 -30.63 19.25
C ASN A 292 -12.07 -31.74 18.21
N ASN A 293 -10.96 -32.49 18.30
CA ASN A 293 -10.63 -33.55 17.36
C ASN A 293 -10.96 -34.95 17.91
N CYS A 294 -10.57 -35.26 19.15
CA CYS A 294 -10.74 -36.60 19.72
C CYS A 294 -11.78 -36.69 20.85
N GLY A 295 -12.38 -35.57 21.26
CA GLY A 295 -13.35 -35.51 22.37
C GLY A 295 -12.77 -35.69 23.77
N GLY A 296 -11.46 -35.92 23.94
CA GLY A 296 -10.85 -36.15 25.25
C GLY A 296 -10.86 -34.92 26.15
N ALA A 297 -10.99 -35.09 27.47
CA ALA A 297 -10.99 -33.96 28.41
C ALA A 297 -9.64 -33.23 28.42
N LEU A 298 -9.69 -31.89 28.38
CA LEU A 298 -8.54 -31.01 28.37
C LEU A 298 -8.18 -30.57 29.79
N LEU A 299 -6.87 -30.53 30.07
CA LEU A 299 -6.34 -29.96 31.29
C LEU A 299 -6.03 -28.47 31.07
N VAL A 300 -6.95 -27.60 31.45
CA VAL A 300 -6.81 -26.15 31.27
C VAL A 300 -6.16 -25.55 32.51
N LYS A 301 -4.96 -24.99 32.35
CA LYS A 301 -4.32 -24.19 33.40
C LYS A 301 -4.99 -22.82 33.47
N HIS A 302 -5.03 -22.22 34.66
CA HIS A 302 -5.39 -20.81 34.81
C HIS A 302 -4.54 -19.95 33.86
N ASP A 303 -5.20 -19.02 33.18
CA ASP A 303 -4.62 -18.08 32.19
C ASP A 303 -4.08 -18.69 30.88
N SER A 304 -4.28 -19.98 30.64
CA SER A 304 -3.93 -20.58 29.35
C SER A 304 -5.04 -20.38 28.33
N HIS A 305 -4.71 -19.74 27.19
CA HIS A 305 -5.64 -19.63 26.05
C HIS A 305 -5.54 -20.83 25.10
N ILE A 306 -4.38 -21.48 25.00
CA ILE A 306 -4.18 -22.63 24.10
C ILE A 306 -3.61 -23.80 24.90
N VAL A 307 -4.27 -24.96 24.77
CA VAL A 307 -3.94 -26.21 25.46
C VAL A 307 -3.81 -27.31 24.41
N ALA A 308 -2.69 -28.03 24.42
CA ALA A 308 -2.54 -29.23 23.60
C ALA A 308 -3.27 -30.41 24.25
N CYS A 309 -4.08 -31.13 23.47
CA CYS A 309 -4.77 -32.31 23.95
C CYS A 309 -3.74 -33.41 24.29
N ALA A 310 -3.76 -33.88 25.54
CA ALA A 310 -2.86 -34.94 25.98
C ALA A 310 -3.18 -36.33 25.38
N TYR A 311 -4.28 -36.48 24.62
CA TYR A 311 -4.66 -37.72 23.96
C TYR A 311 -4.21 -37.79 22.49
N CYS A 312 -4.49 -36.74 21.71
CA CYS A 312 -4.25 -36.68 20.27
C CYS A 312 -3.34 -35.54 19.83
N GLU A 313 -2.80 -34.75 20.77
CA GLU A 313 -1.91 -33.61 20.55
C GLU A 313 -2.48 -32.43 19.76
N THR A 314 -3.77 -32.47 19.43
CA THR A 314 -4.43 -31.34 18.77
C THR A 314 -4.43 -30.14 19.70
N GLU A 315 -4.00 -28.98 19.20
CA GLU A 315 -4.08 -27.71 19.93
C GLU A 315 -5.53 -27.25 19.99
N ASN A 316 -5.96 -26.90 21.19
CA ASN A 316 -7.29 -26.43 21.47
C ASN A 316 -7.22 -25.03 22.08
N LEU A 317 -7.98 -24.11 21.50
CA LEU A 317 -8.22 -22.77 22.01
C LEU A 317 -9.32 -22.84 23.08
N VAL A 318 -8.99 -22.41 24.28
CA VAL A 318 -9.85 -22.42 25.47
C VAL A 318 -10.03 -20.98 25.98
N GLY A 319 -11.09 -20.75 26.76
CA GLY A 319 -11.34 -19.44 27.37
C GLY A 319 -11.95 -18.38 26.43
N LEU A 320 -12.43 -18.76 25.24
CA LEU A 320 -13.22 -17.86 24.41
C LEU A 320 -14.65 -17.71 24.97
N PRO A 321 -15.25 -16.51 24.97
CA PRO A 321 -16.65 -16.33 25.34
C PRO A 321 -17.58 -17.12 24.41
N GLU A 322 -18.55 -17.85 25.00
CA GLU A 322 -19.48 -18.67 24.22
C GLU A 322 -20.27 -17.84 23.18
N LYS A 323 -20.61 -16.58 23.51
CA LYS A 323 -21.28 -15.65 22.56
C LYS A 323 -20.45 -15.41 21.29
N TRP A 324 -19.13 -15.32 21.42
CA TRP A 324 -18.22 -15.16 20.27
C TRP A 324 -18.18 -16.45 19.45
N LEU A 325 -18.05 -17.61 20.10
CA LEU A 325 -18.05 -18.91 19.43
C LEU A 325 -19.36 -19.16 18.68
N GLN A 326 -20.51 -18.82 19.26
CA GLN A 326 -21.81 -18.92 18.60
C GLN A 326 -21.89 -18.01 17.36
N THR A 327 -21.42 -16.77 17.48
CA THR A 327 -21.39 -15.81 16.36
C THR A 327 -20.43 -16.27 15.25
N ALA A 328 -19.28 -16.83 15.62
CA ALA A 328 -18.32 -17.39 14.67
C ALA A 328 -18.90 -18.62 13.97
N ARG A 329 -19.56 -19.53 14.71
CA ARG A 329 -20.25 -20.71 14.15
C ARG A 329 -21.35 -20.32 13.17
N SER A 330 -22.18 -19.33 13.50
CA SER A 330 -23.28 -18.90 12.63
C SER A 330 -22.79 -18.23 11.34
N ARG A 331 -21.61 -17.59 11.37
CA ARG A 331 -20.98 -16.98 10.18
C ARG A 331 -20.25 -17.99 9.29
N LEU A 332 -19.91 -19.16 9.82
CA LEU A 332 -19.05 -20.15 9.16
C LEU A 332 -19.77 -21.47 8.86
N SER A 333 -21.09 -21.52 8.97
CA SER A 333 -21.92 -22.67 8.60
C SER A 333 -21.73 -22.98 7.10
N GLY A 334 -20.81 -23.90 6.79
CA GLY A 334 -20.56 -24.37 5.42
C GLY A 334 -19.10 -24.59 5.04
N VAL A 335 -18.13 -24.13 5.84
CA VAL A 335 -16.71 -24.18 5.47
C VAL A 335 -15.84 -24.65 6.64
N GLN A 336 -15.78 -25.96 6.88
CA GLN A 336 -14.76 -26.56 7.74
C GLN A 336 -13.44 -26.67 6.96
N LYS A 337 -12.66 -25.60 6.96
CA LYS A 337 -11.28 -25.64 6.46
C LYS A 337 -10.38 -26.22 7.55
N SER A 338 -9.43 -27.07 7.15
CA SER A 338 -8.44 -27.59 8.08
C SER A 338 -7.65 -26.45 8.72
N SER A 339 -7.12 -26.67 9.92
CA SER A 339 -6.26 -25.68 10.59
C SER A 339 -5.06 -25.27 9.74
N THR A 340 -4.52 -26.20 8.94
CA THR A 340 -3.43 -25.94 7.99
C THR A 340 -3.85 -24.97 6.89
N GLU A 341 -5.04 -25.15 6.32
CA GLU A 341 -5.57 -24.25 5.29
C GLU A 341 -5.88 -22.86 5.88
N ALA A 342 -6.38 -22.79 7.12
CA ALA A 342 -6.60 -21.52 7.81
C ALA A 342 -5.28 -20.75 8.04
N ILE A 343 -4.20 -21.44 8.42
CA ILE A 343 -2.86 -20.85 8.59
C ILE A 343 -2.28 -20.40 7.24
N GLN A 344 -2.41 -21.21 6.19
CA GLN A 344 -1.96 -20.83 4.85
C GLN A 344 -2.72 -19.61 4.31
N ASN A 345 -4.03 -19.57 4.52
CA ASN A 345 -4.85 -18.41 4.18
C ASN A 345 -4.43 -17.17 4.97
N TYR A 346 -4.11 -17.30 6.27
CA TYR A 346 -3.58 -16.20 7.07
C TYR A 346 -2.29 -15.63 6.46
N LYS A 347 -1.30 -16.49 6.19
CA LYS A 347 -0.03 -16.06 5.57
C LYS A 347 -0.24 -15.40 4.21
N LYS A 348 -1.07 -16.02 3.35
CA LYS A 348 -1.40 -15.50 2.02
C LYS A 348 -2.08 -14.13 2.09
N GLU A 349 -3.06 -13.99 2.98
CA GLU A 349 -3.80 -12.74 3.12
C GLU A 349 -2.98 -11.61 3.77
N THR A 350 -2.02 -11.95 4.64
CA THR A 350 -1.04 -10.97 5.15
C THR A 350 -0.07 -10.49 4.08
N GLY A 351 0.34 -11.35 3.13
CA GLY A 351 1.22 -10.97 2.02
C GLY A 351 0.56 -10.03 1.00
N ARG A 352 -0.74 -10.20 0.76
CA ARG A 352 -1.54 -9.38 -0.17
C ARG A 352 -1.69 -7.91 0.21
N LEU A 353 -1.36 -7.52 1.44
CA LEU A 353 -1.36 -6.10 1.85
C LEU A 353 -0.41 -5.28 0.97
N TYR A 354 0.76 -5.81 0.66
CA TYR A 354 1.75 -5.13 -0.17
C TYR A 354 1.22 -4.91 -1.60
N GLU A 355 0.61 -5.94 -2.20
CA GLU A 355 -0.02 -5.83 -3.51
C GLU A 355 -1.10 -4.74 -3.52
N THR A 356 -1.92 -4.68 -2.47
CA THR A 356 -3.01 -3.69 -2.36
C THR A 356 -2.44 -2.26 -2.23
N LEU A 357 -1.38 -2.07 -1.43
CA LEU A 357 -0.71 -0.78 -1.27
C LEU A 357 0.01 -0.33 -2.54
N LEU A 358 0.56 -1.27 -3.30
CA LEU A 358 1.15 -1.01 -4.61
C LEU A 358 0.09 -0.61 -5.64
N SER A 359 -1.04 -1.34 -5.70
CA SER A 359 -2.17 -0.95 -6.57
C SER A 359 -2.70 0.44 -6.21
N LEU A 360 -2.78 0.78 -4.91
CA LEU A 360 -3.14 2.11 -4.46
C LEU A 360 -2.11 3.16 -4.91
N ALA A 361 -0.81 2.87 -4.82
CA ALA A 361 0.23 3.79 -5.28
C ALA A 361 0.12 4.07 -6.79
N ILE A 362 -0.13 3.03 -7.60
CA ILE A 362 -0.36 3.17 -9.05
C ILE A 362 -1.60 4.04 -9.32
N LEU A 363 -2.70 3.82 -8.59
CA LEU A 363 -3.90 4.64 -8.72
C LEU A 363 -3.63 6.11 -8.40
N PHE A 364 -2.83 6.39 -7.36
CA PHE A 364 -2.45 7.76 -7.00
C PHE A 364 -1.51 8.41 -8.01
N ALA A 365 -0.65 7.63 -8.68
CA ALA A 365 0.15 8.14 -9.79
C ALA A 365 -0.75 8.57 -10.96
N ILE A 366 -1.73 7.74 -11.35
CA ILE A 366 -2.72 8.08 -12.39
C ILE A 366 -3.53 9.31 -11.99
N TYR A 367 -3.98 9.39 -10.74
CA TYR A 367 -4.67 10.55 -10.21
C TYR A 367 -3.79 11.82 -10.25
N GLY A 368 -2.49 11.70 -9.97
CA GLY A 368 -1.52 12.79 -10.12
C GLY A 368 -1.44 13.31 -11.56
N PHE A 369 -1.42 12.43 -12.56
CA PHE A 369 -1.48 12.84 -13.98
C PHE A 369 -2.79 13.56 -14.32
N PHE A 370 -3.93 13.04 -13.85
CA PHE A 370 -5.23 13.67 -14.07
C PHE A 370 -5.30 15.06 -13.44
N LEU A 371 -4.88 15.21 -12.18
CA LEU A 371 -4.78 16.50 -11.50
C LEU A 371 -3.81 17.46 -12.21
N GLY A 372 -2.67 16.95 -12.68
CA GLY A 372 -1.68 17.74 -13.40
C GLY A 372 -2.25 18.28 -14.71
N SER A 373 -3.00 17.46 -15.45
CA SER A 373 -3.72 17.89 -16.64
C SER A 373 -4.80 18.92 -16.32
N LEU A 374 -5.54 18.78 -15.22
CA LEU A 374 -6.51 19.79 -14.78
C LEU A 374 -5.83 21.12 -14.42
N TYR A 375 -4.71 21.10 -13.70
CA TYR A 375 -3.96 22.31 -13.37
C TYR A 375 -3.32 22.95 -14.60
N ASP A 376 -2.79 22.17 -15.53
CA ASP A 376 -2.27 22.70 -16.80
C ASP A 376 -3.40 23.29 -17.64
N ASN A 377 -4.59 22.68 -17.63
CA ASN A 377 -5.78 23.18 -18.32
C ASN A 377 -6.33 24.47 -17.68
N GLU A 378 -6.47 24.52 -16.35
CA GLU A 378 -6.83 25.74 -15.62
C GLU A 378 -5.85 26.87 -15.95
N ARG A 379 -4.55 26.57 -15.97
CA ARG A 379 -3.52 27.55 -16.31
C ARG A 379 -3.59 27.96 -17.79
N SER A 380 -3.83 27.04 -18.71
CA SER A 380 -3.96 27.34 -20.15
C SER A 380 -5.25 28.08 -20.49
N ASN A 381 -6.32 27.89 -19.72
CA ASN A 381 -7.57 28.63 -19.87
C ASN A 381 -7.39 30.13 -19.56
N HIS A 382 -6.31 30.51 -18.88
CA HIS A 382 -5.95 31.91 -18.69
C HIS A 382 -5.11 32.49 -19.85
N PHE A 383 -4.81 31.70 -20.88
CA PHE A 383 -4.07 32.10 -22.10
C PHE A 383 -2.67 32.68 -21.85
N LEU A 384 -2.16 32.60 -20.61
CA LEU A 384 -0.87 33.13 -20.23
C LEU A 384 0.24 32.17 -20.68
N PRO A 385 1.31 32.68 -21.33
CA PRO A 385 2.46 31.87 -21.65
C PRO A 385 3.07 31.23 -20.41
N LYS A 386 3.73 30.08 -20.59
CA LYS A 386 4.62 29.55 -19.56
C LYS A 386 5.82 30.49 -19.43
N ILE A 387 6.22 30.77 -18.19
CA ILE A 387 7.42 31.57 -17.93
C ILE A 387 8.62 30.72 -18.35
N THR A 388 9.28 31.17 -19.41
CA THR A 388 10.48 30.57 -19.99
C THR A 388 11.70 31.42 -19.66
N GLY A 389 12.87 30.79 -19.58
CA GLY A 389 14.13 31.48 -19.26
C GLY A 389 14.56 32.53 -20.31
N ASP A 390 14.05 32.44 -21.54
CA ASP A 390 14.31 33.38 -22.64
C ASP A 390 13.61 34.74 -22.48
N GLN A 391 12.73 34.88 -21.48
CA GLN A 391 11.96 36.09 -21.20
C GLN A 391 11.11 36.58 -22.39
N ALA A 392 10.79 35.73 -23.38
CA ALA A 392 10.01 36.14 -24.56
C ALA A 392 8.64 36.71 -24.16
N HIS A 393 8.05 36.15 -23.10
CA HIS A 393 6.78 36.59 -22.51
C HIS A 393 6.82 38.03 -21.94
N ARG A 394 8.00 38.62 -21.71
CA ARG A 394 8.13 40.02 -21.22
C ARG A 394 7.96 41.06 -22.31
N LYS A 395 8.09 40.67 -23.59
CA LYS A 395 8.01 41.59 -24.74
C LYS A 395 6.59 42.03 -25.08
N PHE A 396 5.61 41.31 -24.55
CA PHE A 396 4.23 41.38 -25.00
C PHE A 396 3.26 41.54 -23.83
N ILE A 397 2.12 42.18 -24.10
CA ILE A 397 0.97 42.26 -23.20
C ILE A 397 -0.10 41.33 -23.78
N TYR A 398 -0.53 40.38 -22.97
CA TYR A 398 -1.52 39.38 -23.37
C TYR A 398 -2.94 39.85 -23.04
N THR A 399 -3.93 39.29 -23.72
CA THR A 399 -5.35 39.62 -23.47
C THR A 399 -6.14 38.35 -23.20
N ASP A 400 -7.29 38.46 -22.55
CA ASP A 400 -8.19 37.36 -22.15
C ASP A 400 -8.68 36.43 -23.28
N LYS A 401 -8.28 36.65 -24.53
CA LYS A 401 -8.61 35.77 -25.67
C LYS A 401 -7.35 35.41 -26.43
N SER A 402 -7.03 34.11 -26.51
CA SER A 402 -5.94 33.56 -27.33
C SER A 402 -5.98 33.97 -28.81
N VAL A 403 -7.15 34.37 -29.31
CA VAL A 403 -7.39 34.72 -30.71
C VAL A 403 -6.78 36.08 -31.08
N LYS A 404 -6.42 36.92 -30.10
CA LYS A 404 -5.97 38.28 -30.36
C LYS A 404 -4.45 38.40 -30.32
N PRO A 405 -3.84 39.18 -31.24
CA PRO A 405 -2.40 39.37 -31.21
C PRO A 405 -1.99 40.03 -29.89
N PRO A 406 -0.82 39.66 -29.33
CA PRO A 406 -0.27 40.36 -28.19
C PRO A 406 -0.04 41.84 -28.52
N LEU A 407 -0.18 42.71 -27.51
CA LEU A 407 0.11 44.14 -27.64
C LEU A 407 1.58 44.40 -27.30
N ASN A 408 2.17 45.43 -27.91
CA ASN A 408 3.57 45.81 -27.66
C ASN A 408 3.67 46.81 -26.51
N PHE A 409 4.71 46.66 -25.68
CA PHE A 409 5.07 47.70 -24.73
C PHE A 409 5.59 48.95 -25.45
N GLY A 410 5.33 50.13 -24.89
CA GLY A 410 5.82 51.41 -25.39
C GLY A 410 5.03 52.01 -26.55
N GLU A 411 4.16 51.24 -27.20
CA GLU A 411 3.33 51.66 -28.34
C GLU A 411 1.90 52.02 -27.92
N TRP A 412 1.24 52.88 -28.70
CA TRP A 412 -0.19 53.13 -28.57
C TRP A 412 -0.97 52.01 -29.25
N ASN A 413 -1.58 51.14 -28.45
CA ASN A 413 -2.33 50.00 -28.91
C ASN A 413 -3.82 50.34 -28.94
N ARG A 414 -4.51 50.06 -30.06
CA ARG A 414 -5.96 50.22 -30.15
C ARG A 414 -6.67 49.03 -29.50
N ILE A 415 -7.41 49.28 -28.43
CA ILE A 415 -8.19 48.29 -27.68
C ILE A 415 -9.68 48.56 -27.94
N THR A 416 -10.39 47.55 -28.41
CA THR A 416 -11.82 47.62 -28.72
C THR A 416 -12.63 46.76 -27.73
N LEU A 417 -13.93 47.02 -27.59
CA LEU A 417 -14.83 46.26 -26.71
C LEU A 417 -14.90 44.77 -27.10
N VAL A 418 -14.50 44.40 -28.31
CA VAL A 418 -14.33 42.98 -28.71
C VAL A 418 -13.28 42.27 -27.83
N TYR A 419 -12.36 43.03 -27.20
CA TYR A 419 -11.41 42.52 -26.21
C TYR A 419 -12.07 42.22 -24.87
N ALA A 420 -13.24 42.79 -24.60
CA ALA A 420 -14.05 42.41 -23.48
C ALA A 420 -14.72 41.04 -23.70
N PRO A 421 -14.96 40.28 -22.63
CA PRO A 421 -15.93 39.19 -22.65
C PRO A 421 -17.29 39.73 -23.09
N THR A 422 -18.10 38.91 -23.75
CA THR A 422 -19.37 39.29 -24.44
C THR A 422 -20.43 39.95 -23.55
N ASP A 423 -20.19 40.03 -22.25
CA ASP A 423 -21.07 40.54 -21.18
C ASP A 423 -20.45 41.69 -20.35
N ARG A 424 -19.26 42.20 -20.70
CA ARG A 424 -18.49 43.09 -19.82
C ARG A 424 -18.02 44.36 -20.52
N GLU A 425 -17.94 45.44 -19.75
CA GLU A 425 -17.45 46.75 -20.17
C GLU A 425 -15.96 46.95 -19.86
N PHE A 426 -15.16 45.88 -19.85
CA PHE A 426 -13.74 45.99 -19.55
C PHE A 426 -12.87 45.04 -20.37
N ALA A 427 -11.64 45.46 -20.64
CA ALA A 427 -10.59 44.62 -21.20
C ALA A 427 -9.62 44.18 -20.09
N ASP A 428 -9.32 42.88 -20.03
CA ASP A 428 -8.31 42.30 -19.15
C ASP A 428 -7.00 42.15 -19.91
N LEU A 429 -5.97 42.87 -19.45
CA LEU A 429 -4.63 42.86 -20.02
C LEU A 429 -3.66 42.23 -19.04
N TYR A 430 -2.91 41.24 -19.48
CA TYR A 430 -1.99 40.49 -18.64
C TYR A 430 -0.55 40.82 -19.02
N LEU A 431 0.20 41.35 -18.06
CA LEU A 431 1.60 41.71 -18.22
C LEU A 431 2.47 40.95 -17.23
N PHE A 432 3.61 40.45 -17.69
CA PHE A 432 4.62 39.90 -16.79
C PHE A 432 5.56 41.01 -16.33
N VAL A 433 5.70 41.17 -15.02
CA VAL A 433 6.48 42.23 -14.38
C VAL A 433 7.37 41.61 -13.32
N ASN A 434 8.61 42.10 -13.18
CA ASN A 434 9.50 41.69 -12.10
C ASN A 434 9.20 42.47 -10.81
N ALA A 435 9.58 41.92 -9.66
CA ALA A 435 9.48 42.62 -8.39
C ALA A 435 10.27 43.94 -8.44
N GLY A 436 9.64 45.03 -7.99
CA GLY A 436 10.19 46.39 -8.01
C GLY A 436 10.16 47.09 -9.36
N GLU A 437 9.80 46.39 -10.45
CA GLU A 437 9.72 47.00 -11.77
C GLU A 437 8.51 47.94 -11.87
N LYS A 438 8.76 49.11 -12.47
CA LYS A 438 7.80 50.19 -12.66
C LYS A 438 7.32 50.23 -14.10
N PHE A 439 6.06 50.57 -14.31
CA PHE A 439 5.52 50.79 -15.65
C PHE A 439 4.52 51.94 -15.67
N GLU A 440 4.57 52.72 -16.74
CA GLU A 440 3.63 53.79 -17.04
C GLU A 440 2.44 53.26 -17.82
N VAL A 441 1.24 53.60 -17.38
CA VAL A 441 0.00 53.40 -18.14
C VAL A 441 -0.56 54.77 -18.52
N SER A 442 -0.87 54.93 -19.80
CA SER A 442 -1.57 56.10 -20.33
C SER A 442 -2.61 55.65 -21.34
N TRP A 443 -3.77 56.30 -21.36
CA TRP A 443 -4.84 56.00 -22.30
C TRP A 443 -5.31 57.28 -22.97
N LYS A 444 -5.98 57.18 -24.12
CA LYS A 444 -6.70 58.31 -24.74
C LYS A 444 -7.90 57.80 -25.54
N PRO A 445 -8.96 58.60 -25.68
CA PRO A 445 -10.10 58.21 -26.50
C PRO A 445 -9.71 58.08 -27.97
N ASP A 446 -10.39 57.20 -28.71
CA ASP A 446 -10.36 57.21 -30.17
C ASP A 446 -11.30 58.32 -30.66
N THR A 447 -10.80 59.56 -30.68
CA THR A 447 -11.58 60.77 -30.99
C THR A 447 -12.24 60.70 -32.37
N GLU A 448 -11.58 60.10 -33.37
CA GLU A 448 -12.15 59.93 -34.71
C GLU A 448 -13.34 58.98 -34.68
N TYR A 449 -13.19 57.84 -34.01
CA TYR A 449 -14.27 56.87 -33.86
C TYR A 449 -15.44 57.44 -33.03
N TYR A 450 -15.14 58.16 -31.95
CA TYR A 450 -16.16 58.78 -31.10
C TYR A 450 -16.96 59.86 -31.84
N LYS A 451 -16.31 60.73 -32.62
CA LYS A 451 -16.99 61.71 -33.48
C LYS A 451 -17.88 61.03 -34.53
N GLY A 452 -17.43 59.90 -35.07
CA GLY A 452 -18.24 59.05 -35.94
C GLY A 452 -19.51 58.54 -35.24
N LEU A 453 -19.39 58.08 -33.99
CA LEU A 453 -20.53 57.67 -33.17
C LEU A 453 -21.47 58.83 -32.85
N GLN A 454 -20.94 60.01 -32.51
CA GLN A 454 -21.73 61.22 -32.27
C GLN A 454 -22.55 61.64 -33.51
N ALA A 455 -21.97 61.52 -34.70
CA ALA A 455 -22.67 61.80 -35.94
C ALA A 455 -23.85 60.84 -36.18
N GLN A 456 -23.70 59.56 -35.79
CA GLN A 456 -24.69 58.50 -36.00
C GLN A 456 -25.75 58.43 -34.89
N THR A 457 -25.43 58.89 -33.68
CA THR A 457 -26.22 58.62 -32.48
C THR A 457 -26.71 59.91 -31.83
N HIS A 458 -28.02 60.17 -31.89
CA HIS A 458 -28.60 61.46 -31.47
C HIS A 458 -28.23 61.88 -30.04
N TYR A 459 -28.28 60.95 -29.08
CA TYR A 459 -28.01 61.26 -27.67
C TYR A 459 -26.52 61.50 -27.34
N LEU A 460 -25.59 61.14 -28.24
CA LEU A 460 -24.16 61.37 -28.05
C LEU A 460 -23.70 62.75 -28.55
N LYS A 461 -24.52 63.46 -29.34
CA LYS A 461 -24.14 64.71 -30.02
C LYS A 461 -23.65 65.80 -29.07
N ASP A 462 -24.29 65.90 -27.91
CA ASP A 462 -24.01 66.96 -26.94
C ASP A 462 -23.12 66.48 -25.78
N LEU A 463 -22.75 65.20 -25.77
CA LEU A 463 -21.87 64.65 -24.73
C LEU A 463 -20.41 65.01 -25.02
N PRO A 464 -19.64 65.45 -24.00
CA PRO A 464 -18.21 65.68 -24.16
C PRO A 464 -17.47 64.36 -24.40
N GLU A 465 -16.31 64.44 -25.06
CA GLU A 465 -15.41 63.30 -25.19
C GLU A 465 -15.05 62.76 -23.78
N PRO A 466 -15.20 61.45 -23.53
CA PRO A 466 -14.83 60.88 -22.24
C PRO A 466 -13.36 61.13 -21.94
N ASP A 467 -13.07 61.80 -20.84
CA ASP A 467 -11.73 62.18 -20.40
C ASP A 467 -11.24 61.35 -19.21
N ARG A 468 -12.07 60.43 -18.69
CA ARG A 468 -11.77 59.58 -17.53
C ARG A 468 -12.03 58.11 -17.80
N MET A 469 -11.18 57.26 -17.25
CA MET A 469 -11.27 55.80 -17.34
C MET A 469 -10.89 55.15 -16.01
N ASN A 470 -11.65 54.15 -15.58
CA ASN A 470 -11.30 53.36 -14.41
C ASN A 470 -10.32 52.25 -14.80
N ILE A 471 -9.18 52.22 -14.13
CA ILE A 471 -8.16 51.18 -14.27
C ILE A 471 -7.99 50.48 -12.93
N VAL A 472 -8.01 49.15 -12.95
CA VAL A 472 -7.78 48.34 -11.76
C VAL A 472 -6.60 47.41 -12.00
N PHE A 473 -5.66 47.44 -11.06
CA PHE A 473 -4.45 46.63 -11.10
C PHE A 473 -4.56 45.47 -10.11
N TYR A 474 -4.41 44.26 -10.61
CA TYR A 474 -4.48 43.01 -9.85
C TYR A 474 -3.17 42.24 -9.96
N GLN A 475 -2.79 41.57 -8.88
CA GLN A 475 -1.86 40.45 -8.95
C GLN A 475 -2.64 39.21 -9.41
N THR A 476 -2.19 38.53 -10.45
CA THR A 476 -2.87 37.30 -10.86
C THR A 476 -2.60 36.19 -9.86
N PHE A 477 -3.67 35.49 -9.50
CA PHE A 477 -3.63 34.17 -8.86
C PHE A 477 -2.75 34.06 -7.59
N SER A 478 -3.29 34.59 -6.49
CA SER A 478 -2.76 34.47 -5.13
C SER A 478 -3.54 33.42 -4.34
N TYR A 479 -2.84 32.51 -3.65
CA TYR A 479 -3.48 31.59 -2.72
C TYR A 479 -3.90 32.34 -1.46
N THR A 480 -5.20 32.47 -1.25
CA THR A 480 -5.76 33.05 -0.03
C THR A 480 -5.54 32.14 1.18
N ARG A 481 -5.80 32.67 2.39
CA ARG A 481 -5.94 31.89 3.64
C ARG A 481 -7.07 30.85 3.61
N PHE A 482 -7.80 30.73 2.50
CA PHE A 482 -8.80 29.70 2.26
C PHE A 482 -8.40 28.75 1.13
N GLY A 483 -7.17 28.87 0.58
CA GLY A 483 -6.62 27.93 -0.41
C GLY A 483 -7.27 28.07 -1.76
N LYS A 484 -8.12 29.10 -1.92
CA LYS A 484 -8.68 29.53 -3.19
C LYS A 484 -7.66 30.39 -3.90
N ASN A 485 -7.53 30.11 -5.19
CA ASN A 485 -6.77 30.92 -6.10
C ASN A 485 -7.64 32.12 -6.55
N VAL A 486 -7.23 33.34 -6.22
CA VAL A 486 -7.99 34.57 -6.55
C VAL A 486 -7.07 35.64 -7.10
N MET A 487 -7.61 36.56 -7.92
CA MET A 487 -6.90 37.78 -8.28
C MET A 487 -6.92 38.75 -7.09
N GLU A 488 -5.74 39.14 -6.60
CA GLU A 488 -5.59 40.05 -5.47
C GLU A 488 -5.58 41.48 -6.01
N LYS A 489 -6.60 42.28 -5.66
CA LYS A 489 -6.70 43.69 -6.09
C LYS A 489 -5.61 44.49 -5.38
N LEU A 490 -4.69 45.06 -6.14
CA LEU A 490 -3.61 45.89 -5.63
C LEU A 490 -4.02 47.37 -5.59
N GLN A 491 -4.56 47.90 -6.69
CA GLN A 491 -4.90 49.31 -6.80
C GLN A 491 -6.11 49.56 -7.71
N SER A 492 -6.87 50.62 -7.43
CA SER A 492 -8.00 51.11 -8.24
C SER A 492 -7.78 52.60 -8.49
N LEU A 493 -7.72 53.02 -9.74
CA LEU A 493 -7.43 54.40 -10.11
C LEU A 493 -8.43 54.89 -11.16
N GLU A 494 -8.92 56.11 -10.98
CA GLU A 494 -9.54 56.88 -12.04
C GLU A 494 -8.44 57.67 -12.75
N VAL A 495 -8.28 57.44 -14.06
CA VAL A 495 -7.17 57.97 -14.85
C VAL A 495 -7.70 58.92 -15.89
N PHE A 496 -7.15 60.14 -15.93
CA PHE A 496 -7.47 61.12 -16.96
C PHE A 496 -6.79 60.78 -18.29
N ALA A 497 -7.44 61.10 -19.41
CA ALA A 497 -6.88 60.91 -20.74
C ALA A 497 -5.50 61.58 -20.86
N GLU A 498 -4.57 60.89 -21.49
CA GLU A 498 -3.16 61.25 -21.70
C GLU A 498 -2.31 61.42 -20.42
N LYS A 499 -2.94 61.40 -19.23
CA LYS A 499 -2.21 61.40 -17.97
C LYS A 499 -1.50 60.06 -17.77
N LYS A 500 -0.19 60.14 -17.55
CA LYS A 500 0.63 58.99 -17.18
C LYS A 500 0.41 58.64 -15.71
N ILE A 501 0.14 57.37 -15.45
CA ILE A 501 0.15 56.80 -14.09
C ILE A 501 1.28 55.78 -13.99
N GLU A 502 2.06 55.86 -12.93
CA GLU A 502 3.11 54.90 -12.63
C GLU A 502 2.57 53.82 -11.68
N LEU A 503 2.78 52.56 -12.03
CA LEU A 503 2.43 51.39 -11.23
C LEU A 503 3.71 50.61 -10.93
N THR A 504 3.80 50.03 -9.73
CA THR A 504 4.94 49.21 -9.29
C THR A 504 4.46 47.81 -8.92
N ALA A 505 5.16 46.78 -9.38
CA ALA A 505 4.88 45.40 -8.98
C ALA A 505 5.64 45.04 -7.70
N GLU A 506 4.95 44.58 -6.66
CA GLU A 506 5.59 44.15 -5.41
C GLU A 506 6.31 42.81 -5.57
N ILE A 507 5.80 41.93 -6.44
CA ILE A 507 6.37 40.62 -6.72
C ILE A 507 6.51 40.40 -8.22
N SER A 508 7.35 39.44 -8.59
CA SER A 508 7.53 38.99 -9.96
C SER A 508 6.41 38.02 -10.34
N GLY A 509 5.82 38.20 -11.51
CA GLY A 509 4.74 37.33 -11.99
C GLY A 509 3.84 38.03 -13.00
N TYR A 510 2.76 37.35 -13.37
CA TYR A 510 1.72 38.00 -14.15
C TYR A 510 0.92 38.96 -13.27
N HIS A 511 0.53 40.08 -13.87
CA HIS A 511 -0.39 41.04 -13.29
C HIS A 511 -1.48 41.33 -14.31
N ASN A 512 -2.68 41.57 -13.81
CA ASN A 512 -3.84 41.90 -14.62
C ASN A 512 -4.15 43.39 -14.48
N LEU A 513 -4.10 44.10 -15.61
CA LEU A 513 -4.54 45.47 -15.76
C LEU A 513 -5.93 45.44 -16.41
N ARG A 514 -6.94 45.70 -15.60
CA ARG A 514 -8.33 45.76 -16.04
C ARG A 514 -8.69 47.20 -16.40
N CYS A 515 -8.99 47.43 -17.67
CA CYS A 515 -9.39 48.73 -18.19
C CYS A 515 -10.90 48.74 -18.44
N TYR A 516 -11.65 49.52 -17.67
CA TYR A 516 -13.09 49.69 -17.86
C TYR A 516 -13.32 50.74 -18.94
N PHE A 517 -14.01 50.38 -20.02
CA PHE A 517 -14.32 51.31 -21.10
C PHE A 517 -15.21 52.43 -20.55
N PRO A 518 -14.92 53.71 -20.85
CA PRO A 518 -15.83 54.80 -20.53
C PRO A 518 -17.18 54.58 -21.22
N GLU A 519 -18.27 55.08 -20.61
CA GLU A 519 -19.61 54.96 -21.19
C GLU A 519 -19.62 55.45 -22.64
N HIS A 520 -20.25 54.66 -23.51
CA HIS A 520 -20.41 54.95 -24.95
C HIS A 520 -19.10 54.99 -25.77
N LEU A 521 -17.95 54.60 -25.21
CA LEU A 521 -16.69 54.55 -25.92
C LEU A 521 -16.17 53.10 -26.03
N PRO A 522 -16.57 52.33 -27.06
CA PRO A 522 -16.16 50.94 -27.20
C PRO A 522 -14.75 50.79 -27.79
N GLN A 523 -14.02 51.88 -28.05
CA GLN A 523 -12.65 51.84 -28.58
C GLN A 523 -11.78 52.91 -27.90
N ILE A 524 -10.61 52.49 -27.41
CA ILE A 524 -9.62 53.34 -26.76
C ILE A 524 -8.23 53.06 -27.31
N PHE A 525 -7.32 54.01 -27.15
CA PHE A 525 -5.89 53.76 -27.28
C PHE A 525 -5.28 53.63 -25.90
N LEU A 526 -4.48 52.59 -25.69
CA LEU A 526 -3.74 52.35 -24.46
C LEU A 526 -2.26 52.18 -24.77
N ARG A 527 -1.42 52.84 -23.98
CA ARG A 527 0.03 52.68 -23.99
C ARG A 527 0.47 52.24 -22.61
N VAL A 528 1.20 51.12 -22.57
CA VAL A 528 1.85 50.60 -21.37
C VAL A 528 3.34 50.55 -21.65
N ALA A 529 4.15 51.30 -20.91
CA ALA A 529 5.59 51.39 -21.11
C ALA A 529 6.33 50.99 -19.82
N ARG A 530 7.40 50.20 -19.92
CA ARG A 530 8.28 49.93 -18.79
C ARG A 530 9.10 51.19 -18.49
N VAL A 531 9.26 51.54 -17.22
CA VAL A 531 10.16 52.62 -16.79
C VAL A 531 11.53 52.00 -16.63
N GLU A 532 12.52 52.51 -17.37
CA GLU A 532 13.91 52.06 -17.19
C GLU A 532 14.36 52.39 -15.75
N PRO A 533 14.95 51.42 -15.03
CA PRO A 533 15.28 51.55 -13.61
C PRO A 533 16.33 52.60 -13.28
#